data_AF-A0A376AB20-F1
#
_entry.id   AF-A0A376AB20-F1
#
_cell.length_a   1.000
_cell.length_b   1.000
_cell.length_c   1.000
_cell.angle_alpha   90.00
_cell.angle_beta   90.00
_cell.angle_gamma   90.00
#
_symmetry.space_group_name_H-M   'P 1'
#
loop_
_entity.id
_entity.type
_entity.pdbx_description
1 polymer ?
#
loop_
_entity_poly.entity_id
_entity_poly.type
_entity_poly.pdbx_seq_one_letter_code
_entity_poly.pdbx_strand_id
1 'polypeptide(L)' 'MSDTKTNTSAKNLPYEPIQFAKKHRISVEDAKVIIERHGADRKSADKEGRRISL' A
#
# COMPACT_ATOMS: atom_id res chain seq x y z
N MET A 1 25.32 -17.61 3.43
CA MET A 1 24.36 -17.11 2.42
C MET A 1 23.67 -15.89 3.00
N SER A 2 23.28 -14.98 2.12
CA SER A 2 22.98 -13.56 2.32
C SER A 2 21.78 -13.26 3.21
N ASP A 3 21.95 -12.37 4.20
CA ASP A 3 20.84 -11.64 4.83
C ASP A 3 21.17 -10.15 4.84
N THR A 4 21.19 -9.55 3.66
CA THR A 4 21.29 -8.09 3.49
C THR A 4 19.93 -7.48 3.87
N LYS A 5 19.66 -7.32 5.16
CA LYS A 5 18.57 -6.44 5.65
C LYS A 5 19.00 -4.98 5.53
N THR A 6 19.12 -4.50 4.31
CA THR A 6 19.03 -3.08 4.01
C THR A 6 17.55 -2.72 3.94
N ASN A 7 17.02 -2.00 4.93
CA ASN A 7 15.92 -1.09 4.64
C ASN A 7 15.93 0.13 5.56
N THR A 8 17.00 0.92 5.38
CA THR A 8 16.98 2.35 5.66
C THR A 8 15.84 2.98 4.87
N SER A 9 15.03 3.82 5.55
CA SER A 9 14.00 4.73 5.00
C SER A 9 12.55 4.22 4.83
N ALA A 10 11.95 3.79 5.94
CA ALA A 10 10.50 3.57 6.09
C ALA A 10 9.61 4.84 5.95
N LYS A 11 10.01 5.87 5.20
CA LYS A 11 9.27 7.14 5.10
C LYS A 11 8.59 7.41 3.76
N ASN A 12 8.95 6.74 2.65
CA ASN A 12 8.39 7.03 1.32
C ASN A 12 8.11 5.80 0.43
N LEU A 13 8.10 4.59 0.98
CA LEU A 13 7.77 3.40 0.18
C LEU A 13 6.24 3.30 -0.02
N PRO A 14 5.78 3.02 -1.26
CA PRO A 14 4.39 2.69 -1.53
C PRO A 14 3.90 1.56 -0.63
N TYR A 15 2.59 1.49 -0.37
CA TYR A 15 2.05 0.32 0.31
C TYR A 15 2.27 -0.93 -0.52
N GLU A 16 2.51 -2.06 0.15
CA GLU A 16 2.40 -3.37 -0.47
C GLU A 16 0.92 -3.67 -0.79
N PRO A 17 0.54 -4.02 -2.03
CA PRO A 17 -0.85 -4.25 -2.43
C PRO A 17 -1.60 -5.26 -1.56
N ILE A 18 -0.93 -6.34 -1.18
CA ILE A 18 -1.53 -7.38 -0.33
C ILE A 18 -1.82 -6.86 1.08
N GLN A 19 -0.91 -6.05 1.65
CA GLN A 19 -1.08 -5.46 2.98
C GLN A 19 -2.20 -4.42 2.97
N PHE A 20 -2.27 -3.60 1.91
CA PHE A 20 -3.28 -2.59 1.73
C PHE A 20 -4.68 -3.21 1.53
N ALA A 21 -4.79 -4.22 0.67
CA ALA A 21 -6.02 -4.98 0.46
C ALA A 21 -6.56 -5.57 1.76
N LYS A 22 -5.70 -6.23 2.56
CA LYS A 22 -6.09 -6.79 3.86
C LYS A 22 -6.56 -5.73 4.86
N LYS A 23 -5.86 -4.59 4.92
CA LYS A 23 -6.17 -3.49 5.85
C LYS A 23 -7.54 -2.88 5.56
N HIS A 24 -7.84 -2.65 4.29
CA HIS A 24 -9.09 -2.02 3.86
C HIS A 24 -10.17 -3.03 3.44
N ARG A 25 -9.91 -4.34 3.56
CA ARG A 25 -10.82 -5.41 3.13
C ARG A 25 -11.35 -5.24 1.69
N ILE A 26 -10.48 -4.78 0.80
CA ILE A 26 -10.77 -4.61 -0.63
C ILE A 26 -10.07 -5.71 -1.45
N SER A 27 -10.36 -5.78 -2.74
CA SER A 27 -9.66 -6.69 -3.64
C SER A 27 -8.19 -6.27 -3.82
N VAL A 28 -7.33 -7.23 -4.18
CA VAL A 28 -5.91 -6.95 -4.45
C VAL A 28 -5.75 -6.07 -5.69
N GLU A 29 -6.62 -6.24 -6.69
CA GLU A 29 -6.70 -5.38 -7.87
C GLU A 29 -7.03 -3.94 -7.51
N ASP A 30 -8.03 -3.68 -6.67
CA ASP A 30 -8.36 -2.33 -6.20
C ASP A 30 -7.21 -1.72 -5.41
N ALA A 31 -6.56 -2.52 -4.56
CA ALA A 31 -5.38 -2.09 -3.83
C ALA A 31 -4.23 -1.68 -4.76
N LYS A 32 -3.97 -2.46 -5.82
CA LYS A 32 -2.95 -2.11 -6.84
C LYS A 32 -3.29 -0.79 -7.52
N VAL A 33 -4.53 -0.59 -7.96
CA VAL A 33 -4.97 0.65 -8.62
C VAL A 33 -4.80 1.86 -7.69
N ILE A 34 -5.13 1.72 -6.40
CA ILE A 34 -4.96 2.78 -5.41
C ILE A 34 -3.47 3.09 -5.20
N ILE A 35 -2.63 2.06 -5.05
CA ILE A 35 -1.19 2.23 -4.84
C ILE A 35 -0.52 2.80 -6.09
N GLU A 36 -0.94 2.42 -7.28
CA GLU A 36 -0.42 2.97 -8.54
C GLU A 36 -0.84 4.43 -8.73
N ARG A 37 -2.08 4.79 -8.35
CA ARG A 37 -2.57 6.18 -8.39
C ARG A 37 -1.89 7.10 -7.38
N HIS A 38 -1.69 6.64 -6.15
CA HIS A 38 -1.22 7.47 -5.04
C HIS A 38 0.27 7.29 -4.72
N GLY A 39 0.89 6.20 -5.20
CA GLY A 39 2.30 5.90 -5.03
C GLY A 39 2.71 5.85 -3.56
N ALA A 40 3.65 6.74 -3.20
CA ALA A 40 4.15 6.91 -1.84
C ALA A 40 3.18 7.67 -0.91
N ASP A 41 2.10 8.27 -1.43
CA ASP A 41 1.15 9.02 -0.62
C ASP A 41 0.16 8.10 0.10
N ARG A 42 0.61 7.59 1.24
CA ARG A 42 -0.13 6.65 2.09
C ARG A 42 -1.45 7.22 2.60
N LYS A 43 -1.56 8.54 2.81
CA LYS A 43 -2.79 9.17 3.32
C LYS A 43 -3.89 9.15 2.26
N SER A 44 -3.53 9.53 1.04
CA SER A 44 -4.44 9.55 -0.09
C SER A 44 -4.84 8.13 -0.48
N ALA A 45 -3.89 7.18 -0.47
CA ALA A 45 -4.17 5.76 -0.62
C ALA A 45 -5.19 5.27 0.43
N ASP A 46 -4.92 5.45 1.73
CA ASP A 46 -5.82 5.02 2.81
C ASP A 46 -7.21 5.66 2.76
N LYS A 47 -7.33 6.88 2.21
CA LYS A 47 -8.62 7.54 2.00
C LYS A 47 -9.43 6.85 0.90
N GLU A 48 -8.78 6.52 -0.22
CA GLU A 48 -9.41 5.78 -1.32
C GLU A 48 -9.77 4.35 -0.89
N GLY A 49 -8.87 3.66 -0.17
CA GLY A 49 -9.10 2.30 0.32
C GLY A 49 -10.33 2.22 1.22
N ARG A 50 -10.49 3.19 2.14
CA ARG A 50 -11.70 3.30 2.96
C ARG A 50 -12.96 3.61 2.15
N ARG A 51 -12.83 4.32 1.02
CA ARG A 51 -13.97 4.65 0.16
C ARG A 51 -14.49 3.43 -0.62
N ILE A 52 -13.59 2.56 -1.05
CA ILE A 52 -13.94 1.31 -1.75
C ILE A 52 -14.47 0.25 -0.77
N SER A 53 -14.02 0.28 0.48
CA SER A 53 -14.45 -0.64 1.55
C SER A 53 -15.86 -0.38 2.10
N LEU A 54 -16.44 0.80 1.83
CA LEU A 54 -17.81 1.18 2.23
C LEU A 54 -18.85 0.44 1.37
#